data_AF-A0A0U2U9K9-F1
#
_entry.id   AF-A0A0U2U9K9-F1
#
_cell.length_a   1.000
_cell.length_b   1.000
_cell.length_c   1.000
_cell.angle_alpha   90.00
_cell.angle_beta   90.00
_cell.angle_gamma   90.00
#
_symmetry.space_group_name_H-M   'P 1'
#
loop_
_entity.id
_entity.type
_entity.pdbx_description
1 polymer ?
#
loop_
_entity_poly.entity_id
_entity_poly.type
_entity_poly.pdbx_seq_one_letter_code
_entity_poly.pdbx_strand_id
1 'polypeptide(L)'
;MVLILIPSLAFAMSNGAPALECSQCHMDAKPLSSNNIVVEGLIEKDGKYYYEPGKFYKLKIKIVNVPNCTEAMVHCGGFAFSASAGKVKVVDHEHTFLTSVFDLGLGGMVEYVTHTEKGSLVRSRAWEVSWKAPEKPVVVGFRVASIVANGDASPNGDMYGVKIFSALPYGVPPEKIINQNTFTSNGSNTILLYMVLASLMTSLISLFVSIFALISSGKRSS
;
A
#
# COMPACT_ATOMS: atom_id res chain seq x y z
N MET A 1 1.48 -7.41 -39.05
CA MET A 1 0.59 -6.99 -37.94
C MET A 1 1.49 -6.44 -36.85
N VAL A 2 1.71 -5.12 -36.83
CA VAL A 2 2.56 -4.45 -35.84
C VAL A 2 1.70 -4.17 -34.63
N LEU A 3 2.01 -4.84 -33.51
CA LEU A 3 1.36 -4.61 -32.23
C LEU A 3 1.89 -3.28 -31.69
N ILE A 4 1.14 -2.20 -31.90
CA ILE A 4 1.44 -0.89 -31.32
C ILE A 4 1.04 -0.97 -29.83
N LEU A 5 2.02 -1.14 -28.96
CA LEU A 5 1.87 -0.88 -27.53
C LEU A 5 1.69 0.62 -27.36
N ILE A 6 0.45 1.06 -27.19
CA ILE A 6 0.15 2.43 -26.75
C ILE A 6 0.55 2.49 -25.28
N PRO A 7 1.59 3.26 -24.88
CA PRO A 7 1.80 3.52 -23.48
C PRO A 7 0.59 4.29 -22.98
N SER A 8 -0.19 3.68 -22.10
CA SER A 8 -1.22 4.37 -21.35
C SER A 8 -0.53 5.45 -20.52
N LEU A 9 -0.55 6.69 -21.01
CA LEU A 9 -0.32 7.89 -20.20
C LEU A 9 -1.46 7.96 -19.18
N ALA A 10 -1.35 7.15 -18.13
CA ALA A 10 -2.25 7.23 -16.99
C ALA A 10 -1.95 8.58 -16.32
N PHE A 11 -2.82 9.55 -16.63
CA PHE A 11 -2.75 10.89 -16.07
C PHE A 11 -2.64 10.79 -14.55
N ALA A 12 -1.59 11.39 -13.98
CA ALA A 12 -1.40 11.57 -12.54
C ALA A 12 -2.47 12.46 -11.88
N MET A 13 -3.59 12.71 -12.57
CA MET A 13 -4.74 13.54 -12.17
C MET A 13 -6.02 12.70 -12.00
N SER A 14 -5.86 11.38 -11.91
CA SER A 14 -6.97 10.44 -11.75
C SER A 14 -7.73 10.67 -10.44
N ASN A 15 -9.03 10.35 -10.45
CA ASN A 15 -9.87 10.21 -9.27
C ASN A 15 -9.25 9.14 -8.34
N GLY A 16 -8.40 9.57 -7.41
CA GLY A 16 -7.71 8.73 -6.43
C GLY A 16 -6.44 8.05 -6.93
N ALA A 17 -5.70 7.47 -5.98
CA ALA A 17 -4.49 6.70 -6.25
C ALA A 17 -4.84 5.38 -6.96
N PRO A 18 -4.15 5.02 -8.06
CA PRO A 18 -4.43 3.77 -8.79
C PRO A 18 -3.93 2.52 -8.04
N ALA A 19 -3.01 2.71 -7.10
CA ALA A 19 -2.44 1.66 -6.27
C ALA A 19 -2.11 2.20 -4.87
N LEU A 20 -1.67 1.30 -3.99
CA LEU A 20 -1.15 1.65 -2.68
C LEU A 20 0.18 2.42 -2.74
N GLU A 21 0.93 2.32 -3.84
CA GLU A 21 2.14 3.10 -4.08
C GLU A 21 1.84 4.21 -5.08
N CYS A 22 2.20 5.47 -4.76
CA CYS A 22 1.96 6.59 -5.66
C CYS A 22 3.16 6.88 -6.59
N SER A 23 4.32 6.28 -6.30
CA SER A 23 5.56 6.46 -7.06
C SER A 23 5.51 5.96 -8.51
N GLN A 24 4.50 5.17 -8.86
CA GLN A 24 4.27 4.72 -10.25
C GLN A 24 3.98 5.89 -11.19
N CYS A 25 3.31 6.94 -10.69
CA CYS A 25 3.02 8.15 -11.45
C CYS A 25 3.97 9.29 -11.09
N HIS A 26 4.43 9.37 -9.83
CA HIS A 26 5.24 10.47 -9.30
C HIS A 26 6.70 10.03 -9.10
N MET A 27 7.36 9.67 -10.19
CA MET A 27 8.67 8.99 -10.16
C MET A 27 9.84 9.86 -9.67
N ASP A 28 9.73 11.18 -9.80
CA ASP A 28 10.71 12.18 -9.38
C ASP A 28 10.30 12.91 -8.09
N ALA A 29 9.30 12.38 -7.38
CA ALA A 29 8.82 12.96 -6.14
C ALA A 29 9.94 13.04 -5.09
N LYS A 30 10.06 14.20 -4.46
CA LYS A 30 10.93 14.43 -3.32
C LYS A 30 10.48 13.59 -2.12
N PRO A 31 11.40 13.18 -1.23
CA PRO A 31 11.01 12.43 -0.05
C PRO A 31 10.09 13.23 0.90
N LEU A 32 8.97 12.63 1.29
CA LEU A 32 8.13 13.05 2.40
C LEU A 32 8.42 12.12 3.59
N SER A 33 8.80 12.68 4.74
CA SER A 33 9.08 11.86 5.93
C SER A 33 7.80 11.19 6.43
N SER A 34 7.90 9.96 6.92
CA SER A 34 6.77 9.26 7.56
C SER A 34 6.27 10.00 8.82
N ASN A 35 7.09 10.86 9.43
CA ASN A 35 6.70 11.73 10.53
C ASN A 35 5.81 12.90 10.09
N ASN A 36 5.84 13.26 8.80
CA ASN A 36 4.91 14.23 8.23
C ASN A 36 3.53 13.63 7.98
N ILE A 37 3.38 12.30 8.02
CA ILE A 37 2.10 11.62 7.84
C ILE A 37 1.57 11.26 9.24
N VAL A 38 0.44 11.83 9.62
CA VAL A 38 -0.17 11.66 10.95
C VAL A 38 -1.49 10.94 10.80
N VAL A 39 -1.72 9.93 11.64
CA VAL A 39 -3.00 9.22 11.73
C VAL A 39 -3.52 9.36 13.16
N GLU A 40 -4.63 10.07 13.32
CA GLU A 40 -5.30 10.29 14.60
C GLU A 40 -6.52 9.38 14.73
N GLY A 41 -6.93 9.06 15.96
CA GLY A 41 -8.19 8.35 16.26
C GLY A 41 -8.03 6.97 16.88
N LEU A 42 -6.82 6.41 16.93
CA LEU A 42 -6.51 5.19 17.70
C LEU A 42 -6.08 5.52 19.13
N ILE A 43 -6.16 4.54 20.02
CA ILE A 43 -5.67 4.67 21.40
C ILE A 43 -4.15 4.58 21.35
N GLU A 44 -3.44 5.63 21.77
CA GLU A 44 -1.98 5.62 21.89
C GLU A 44 -1.58 5.52 23.36
N LYS A 45 -0.69 4.56 23.68
CA LYS A 45 -0.12 4.39 25.01
C LYS A 45 1.32 3.92 24.89
N ASP A 46 2.24 4.59 25.57
CA ASP A 46 3.66 4.24 25.61
C ASP A 46 4.29 4.08 24.19
N GLY A 47 3.89 4.95 23.26
CA GLY A 47 4.37 4.94 21.87
C GLY A 47 3.84 3.79 21.01
N LYS A 48 2.77 3.11 21.45
CA LYS A 48 2.11 2.02 20.72
C LYS A 48 0.64 2.34 20.49
N TYR A 49 0.12 1.91 19.35
CA TYR A 49 -1.30 2.00 19.04
C TYR A 49 -2.05 0.76 19.52
N TYR A 50 -3.27 0.98 19.98
CA TYR A 50 -4.16 -0.04 20.47
C TYR A 50 -5.57 0.10 19.88
N TYR A 51 -6.28 -1.01 19.79
CA TYR A 51 -7.67 -1.06 19.36
C TYR A 51 -8.48 -2.08 20.18
N GLU A 52 -9.79 -1.86 20.32
CA GLU A 52 -10.72 -2.83 20.90
C GLU A 52 -11.33 -3.67 19.76
N PRO A 53 -11.27 -5.00 19.82
CA PRO A 53 -11.83 -5.86 18.77
C PRO A 53 -13.29 -5.54 18.43
N GLY A 54 -13.60 -5.50 17.13
CA GLY A 54 -14.94 -5.21 16.61
C GLY A 54 -15.39 -3.74 16.67
N LYS A 55 -14.66 -2.85 17.35
CA LYS A 55 -15.00 -1.42 17.50
C LYS A 55 -14.79 -0.64 16.20
N PHE A 56 -15.61 0.39 15.99
CA PHE A 56 -15.44 1.36 14.92
C PHE A 56 -14.56 2.52 15.37
N TYR A 57 -13.61 2.88 14.53
CA TYR A 57 -12.73 4.02 14.71
C TYR A 57 -12.90 4.99 13.54
N LYS A 58 -13.14 6.26 13.85
CA LYS A 58 -12.99 7.35 12.89
C LYS A 58 -11.54 7.80 12.94
N LEU A 59 -10.81 7.55 11.86
CA LEU A 59 -9.41 7.89 11.73
C LEU A 59 -9.27 9.15 10.88
N LYS A 60 -8.35 10.03 11.28
CA LYS A 60 -8.03 11.25 10.52
C LYS A 60 -6.59 11.17 10.04
N ILE A 61 -6.42 11.16 8.72
CA ILE A 61 -5.12 11.13 8.05
C ILE A 61 -4.75 12.57 7.71
N LYS A 62 -3.56 13.02 8.10
CA LYS A 62 -3.06 14.37 7.84
C LYS A 62 -1.64 14.34 7.30
N ILE A 63 -1.33 15.30 6.44
CA ILE A 63 0.06 15.59 6.04
C ILE A 63 0.46 16.94 6.65
N VAL A 64 1.49 16.95 7.50
CA VAL A 64 1.92 18.11 8.30
C VAL A 64 3.37 18.50 8.03
N ASN A 65 3.76 19.72 8.42
CA ASN A 65 5.11 20.29 8.22
C ASN A 65 5.59 20.20 6.76
N VAL A 66 4.71 20.58 5.82
CA VAL A 66 4.94 20.62 4.37
C VAL A 66 4.50 21.98 3.82
N PRO A 67 4.99 22.43 2.65
CA PRO A 67 4.59 23.71 2.07
C PRO A 67 3.06 23.84 1.93
N ASN A 68 2.48 24.97 2.31
CA ASN A 68 1.03 25.16 2.31
C ASN A 68 0.43 25.01 0.90
N CYS A 69 -0.78 24.45 0.82
CA CYS A 69 -1.55 24.49 -0.41
C CYS A 69 -2.18 25.87 -0.60
N THR A 70 -1.86 26.55 -1.70
CA THR A 70 -2.36 27.89 -2.02
C THR A 70 -3.52 27.83 -3.01
N GLU A 71 -4.23 28.95 -3.18
CA GLU A 71 -5.38 29.01 -4.10
C GLU A 71 -4.98 28.88 -5.58
N ALA A 72 -3.72 29.16 -5.91
CA ALA A 72 -3.19 29.05 -7.28
C ALA A 72 -2.84 27.60 -7.68
N MET A 73 -2.82 26.66 -6.72
CA MET A 73 -2.43 25.28 -6.97
C MET A 73 -3.61 24.48 -7.51
N VAL A 74 -3.37 23.68 -8.56
CA VAL A 74 -4.43 22.86 -9.18
C VAL A 74 -4.84 21.69 -8.29
N HIS A 75 -3.91 21.12 -7.53
CA HIS A 75 -4.16 20.09 -6.53
C HIS A 75 -3.31 20.33 -5.28
N CYS A 76 -3.77 19.83 -4.13
CA CYS A 76 -3.06 19.93 -2.86
C CYS A 76 -2.32 18.65 -2.50
N GLY A 77 -2.87 17.48 -2.82
CA GLY A 77 -2.23 16.20 -2.52
C GLY A 77 -3.18 15.02 -2.59
N GLY A 78 -2.74 13.89 -2.05
CA GLY A 78 -3.52 12.65 -2.07
C GLY A 78 -2.99 11.64 -1.06
N PHE A 79 -3.75 10.58 -0.84
CA PHE A 79 -3.35 9.47 0.02
C PHE A 79 -3.96 8.14 -0.44
N ALA A 80 -3.38 7.04 0.00
CA ALA A 80 -3.97 5.71 -0.06
C ALA A 80 -3.79 5.02 1.30
N PHE A 81 -4.90 4.65 1.94
CA PHE A 81 -4.92 4.06 3.27
C PHE A 81 -5.48 2.64 3.27
N SER A 82 -4.72 1.69 3.80
CA SER A 82 -5.16 0.31 4.01
C SER A 82 -4.83 -0.18 5.42
N ALA A 83 -5.54 -1.23 5.82
CA ALA A 83 -5.31 -2.00 7.03
C ALA A 83 -5.18 -3.48 6.67
N SER A 84 -4.27 -4.21 7.32
CA SER A 84 -4.04 -5.64 7.05
C SER A 84 -5.18 -6.53 7.57
N ALA A 85 -6.01 -5.99 8.47
CA ALA A 85 -7.19 -6.66 9.01
C ALA A 85 -8.26 -5.63 9.44
N GLY A 86 -9.48 -6.12 9.62
CA GLY A 86 -10.66 -5.28 9.81
C GLY A 86 -11.27 -4.85 8.48
N LYS A 87 -12.14 -3.83 8.50
CA LYS A 87 -12.78 -3.30 7.29
C LYS A 87 -12.67 -1.77 7.27
N VAL A 88 -12.03 -1.24 6.23
CA VAL A 88 -12.02 0.20 5.97
C VAL A 88 -13.33 0.63 5.31
N LYS A 89 -13.77 1.85 5.58
CA LYS A 89 -15.01 2.44 5.07
C LYS A 89 -14.81 3.93 4.81
N VAL A 90 -15.51 4.41 3.79
CA VAL A 90 -15.63 5.84 3.49
C VAL A 90 -16.61 6.47 4.47
N VAL A 91 -16.27 7.65 5.00
CA VAL A 91 -17.17 8.50 5.80
C VAL A 91 -17.44 9.84 5.13
N ASP A 92 -16.50 10.30 4.31
CA ASP A 92 -16.62 11.51 3.50
C ASP A 92 -16.61 11.10 2.02
N HIS A 93 -17.79 10.83 1.48
CA HIS A 93 -17.94 10.39 0.09
C HIS A 93 -17.67 11.51 -0.93
N GLU A 94 -17.63 12.77 -0.50
CA GLU A 94 -17.29 13.87 -1.39
C GLU A 94 -15.79 13.90 -1.65
N HIS A 95 -14.97 13.66 -0.62
CA HIS A 95 -13.51 13.77 -0.69
C HIS A 95 -12.78 12.44 -0.72
N THR A 96 -13.45 11.31 -0.46
CA THR A 96 -12.81 9.98 -0.42
C THR A 96 -13.69 8.90 -1.03
N PHE A 97 -13.06 7.84 -1.53
CA PHE A 97 -13.75 6.63 -2.00
C PHE A 97 -12.97 5.36 -1.66
N LEU A 98 -13.66 4.22 -1.69
CA LEU A 98 -13.10 2.89 -1.43
C LEU A 98 -12.79 2.21 -2.76
N THR A 99 -11.63 1.60 -2.86
CA THR A 99 -11.22 0.77 -4.01
C THR A 99 -10.37 -0.40 -3.53
N SER A 100 -9.94 -1.25 -4.45
CA SER A 100 -9.12 -2.42 -4.15
C SER A 100 -8.08 -2.68 -5.23
N VAL A 101 -6.92 -3.17 -4.83
CA VAL A 101 -5.84 -3.58 -5.74
C VAL A 101 -5.37 -4.98 -5.36
N PHE A 102 -4.90 -5.76 -6.33
CA PHE A 102 -4.24 -7.02 -6.05
C PHE A 102 -2.80 -6.74 -5.58
N ASP A 103 -2.47 -7.14 -4.35
CA ASP A 103 -1.14 -7.00 -3.78
C ASP A 103 -0.45 -8.37 -3.81
N LEU A 104 0.61 -8.49 -4.63
CA LEU A 104 1.40 -9.71 -4.75
C LEU A 104 2.13 -10.08 -3.45
N GLY A 105 2.52 -9.10 -2.64
CA GLY A 105 3.20 -9.32 -1.36
C GLY A 105 2.28 -9.87 -0.28
N LEU A 106 1.00 -9.50 -0.33
CA LEU A 106 -0.04 -10.05 0.56
C LEU A 106 -0.79 -11.25 -0.03
N GLY A 107 -0.59 -11.55 -1.31
CA GLY A 107 -1.20 -12.70 -1.99
C GLY A 107 -2.71 -12.58 -2.16
N GLY A 108 -3.24 -11.35 -2.28
CA GLY A 108 -4.68 -11.14 -2.34
C GLY A 108 -5.10 -9.71 -2.66
N MET A 109 -6.42 -9.50 -2.75
CA MET A 109 -7.01 -8.17 -2.90
C MET A 109 -6.90 -7.39 -1.60
N VAL A 110 -6.41 -6.17 -1.67
CA VAL A 110 -6.33 -5.24 -0.55
C VAL A 110 -7.28 -4.08 -0.81
N GLU A 111 -8.24 -3.90 0.09
CA GLU A 111 -9.11 -2.74 0.11
C GLU A 111 -8.37 -1.53 0.69
N TYR A 112 -8.53 -0.37 0.06
CA TYR A 112 -7.96 0.88 0.54
C TYR A 112 -8.87 2.07 0.23
N VAL A 113 -8.82 3.07 1.11
CA VAL A 113 -9.50 4.35 0.92
C VAL A 113 -8.51 5.35 0.33
N THR A 114 -8.94 6.09 -0.68
CA THR A 114 -8.15 7.15 -1.31
C THR A 114 -9.01 8.39 -1.54
N HIS A 115 -8.40 9.48 -1.96
CA HIS A 115 -9.07 10.75 -2.21
C HIS A 115 -9.90 10.70 -3.51
N THR A 116 -10.98 11.47 -3.60
CA THR A 116 -11.62 11.79 -4.90
C THR A 116 -10.86 12.92 -5.60
N GLU A 117 -11.30 13.33 -6.79
CA GLU A 117 -10.86 14.57 -7.42
C GLU A 117 -11.04 15.77 -6.47
N LYS A 118 -12.23 15.97 -5.88
CA LYS A 118 -12.45 17.03 -4.87
C LYS A 118 -11.57 16.83 -3.64
N GLY A 119 -11.37 15.60 -3.23
CA GLY A 119 -10.47 15.25 -2.13
C GLY A 119 -9.04 15.70 -2.35
N SER A 120 -8.58 15.74 -3.60
CA SER A 120 -7.23 16.21 -3.93
C SER A 120 -7.05 17.73 -3.71
N LEU A 121 -8.15 18.48 -3.67
CA LEU A 121 -8.19 19.94 -3.50
C LEU A 121 -8.24 20.38 -2.03
N VAL A 122 -8.30 19.42 -1.09
CA VAL A 122 -8.40 19.73 0.34
C VAL A 122 -7.12 20.40 0.83
N ARG A 123 -7.18 21.71 1.04
CA ARG A 123 -6.03 22.56 1.41
C ARG A 123 -5.37 22.16 2.72
N SER A 124 -6.14 21.63 3.67
CA SER A 124 -5.62 21.13 4.94
C SER A 124 -4.90 19.79 4.82
N ARG A 125 -4.95 19.13 3.64
CA ARG A 125 -4.41 17.78 3.39
C ARG A 125 -4.77 16.80 4.51
N ALA A 126 -6.06 16.81 4.83
CA ALA A 126 -6.62 16.05 5.94
C ALA A 126 -7.89 15.35 5.48
N TRP A 127 -7.96 14.04 5.67
CA TRP A 127 -9.09 13.21 5.24
C TRP A 127 -9.56 12.33 6.38
N GLU A 128 -10.86 12.07 6.44
CA GLU A 128 -11.46 11.17 7.43
C GLU A 128 -11.82 9.83 6.78
N VAL A 129 -11.50 8.75 7.49
CA VAL A 129 -11.87 7.38 7.11
C VAL A 129 -12.45 6.67 8.33
N SER A 130 -13.30 5.67 8.12
CA SER A 130 -13.72 4.77 9.20
C SER A 130 -13.03 3.42 9.05
N TRP A 131 -12.67 2.82 10.17
CA TRP A 131 -12.15 1.47 10.22
C TRP A 131 -12.89 0.67 11.29
N LYS A 132 -13.49 -0.46 10.90
CA LYS A 132 -14.01 -1.46 11.84
C LYS A 132 -12.87 -2.40 12.19
N ALA A 133 -12.46 -2.40 13.44
CA ALA A 133 -11.47 -3.34 13.95
C ALA A 133 -11.92 -4.80 13.72
N PRO A 134 -10.97 -5.72 13.49
CA PRO A 134 -11.30 -7.14 13.41
C PRO A 134 -11.88 -7.62 14.74
N GLU A 135 -12.80 -8.58 14.67
CA GLU A 135 -13.37 -9.21 15.87
C GLU A 135 -12.37 -10.16 16.54
N LYS A 136 -11.45 -10.73 15.74
CA LYS A 136 -10.34 -11.54 16.25
C LYS A 136 -9.21 -10.62 16.74
N PRO A 137 -8.59 -10.94 17.89
CA PRO A 137 -7.49 -10.15 18.43
C PRO A 137 -6.19 -10.44 17.68
N VAL A 138 -6.02 -9.77 16.54
CA VAL A 138 -4.84 -9.88 15.67
C VAL A 138 -3.98 -8.61 15.76
N VAL A 139 -2.70 -8.69 15.44
CA VAL A 139 -1.92 -7.47 15.16
C VAL A 139 -2.41 -6.88 13.83
N VAL A 140 -2.77 -5.60 13.82
CA VAL A 140 -3.22 -4.91 12.61
C VAL A 140 -2.11 -3.99 12.13
N GLY A 141 -1.60 -4.24 10.93
CA GLY A 141 -0.74 -3.29 10.23
C GLY A 141 -1.59 -2.25 9.50
N PHE A 142 -1.17 -1.01 9.53
CA PHE A 142 -1.73 0.09 8.76
C PHE A 142 -0.67 0.63 7.81
N ARG A 143 -1.12 1.03 6.62
CA ARG A 143 -0.27 1.63 5.60
C ARG A 143 -0.96 2.85 5.04
N VAL A 144 -0.25 3.98 5.03
CA VAL A 144 -0.67 5.24 4.42
C VAL A 144 0.42 5.66 3.45
N ALA A 145 0.14 5.61 2.16
CA ALA A 145 0.93 6.33 1.17
C ALA A 145 0.34 7.74 1.01
N SER A 146 1.19 8.74 0.79
CA SER A 146 0.76 10.13 0.70
C SER A 146 1.58 10.92 -0.29
N ILE A 147 0.91 11.86 -0.96
CA ILE A 147 1.49 12.83 -1.86
C ILE A 147 1.17 14.24 -1.39
N VAL A 148 2.17 15.11 -1.49
CA VAL A 148 2.03 16.56 -1.44
C VAL A 148 2.26 17.10 -2.83
N ALA A 149 1.20 17.60 -3.46
CA ALA A 149 1.30 18.20 -4.77
C ALA A 149 2.09 19.51 -4.71
N ASN A 150 2.93 19.77 -5.70
CA ASN A 150 3.64 21.04 -5.88
C ASN A 150 2.76 22.13 -6.54
N GLY A 151 1.61 21.74 -7.10
CA GLY A 151 0.59 22.60 -7.68
C GLY A 151 0.72 22.89 -9.18
N ASP A 152 1.70 22.30 -9.87
CA ASP A 152 1.97 22.54 -11.30
C ASP A 152 1.12 21.68 -12.25
N ALA A 153 0.19 20.89 -11.71
CA ALA A 153 -0.62 19.93 -12.46
C ALA A 153 0.24 18.95 -13.26
N SER A 154 1.35 18.51 -12.70
CA SER A 154 2.17 17.45 -13.24
C SER A 154 2.51 16.47 -12.11
N PRO A 155 2.91 15.23 -12.43
CA PRO A 155 3.45 14.34 -11.41
C PRO A 155 4.80 14.79 -10.86
N ASN A 156 5.43 15.79 -11.49
CA ASN A 156 6.83 16.11 -11.29
C ASN A 156 7.04 17.02 -10.08
N GLY A 157 8.11 16.81 -9.32
CA GLY A 157 8.51 17.68 -8.21
C GLY A 157 7.59 17.66 -6.98
N ASP A 158 6.60 16.76 -6.94
CA ASP A 158 5.76 16.46 -5.78
C ASP A 158 6.59 15.92 -4.60
N MET A 159 5.98 15.75 -3.42
CA MET A 159 6.60 14.98 -2.33
C MET A 159 5.83 13.68 -2.11
N TYR A 160 6.55 12.57 -1.93
CA TYR A 160 5.98 11.24 -1.72
C TYR A 160 6.54 10.56 -0.46
N GLY A 161 5.66 9.93 0.32
CA GLY A 161 6.06 9.20 1.51
C GLY A 161 5.06 8.12 1.90
N VAL A 162 5.55 7.15 2.66
CA VAL A 162 4.74 6.06 3.20
C VAL A 162 4.92 5.98 4.71
N LYS A 163 3.82 5.87 5.43
CA LYS A 163 3.80 5.54 6.85
C LYS A 163 3.22 4.15 7.04
N ILE A 164 4.00 3.30 7.71
CA ILE A 164 3.57 1.98 8.16
C ILE A 164 3.65 1.97 9.68
N PHE A 165 2.61 1.48 10.34
CA PHE A 165 2.57 1.30 11.78
C PHE A 165 1.63 0.14 12.14
N SER A 166 1.66 -0.31 13.38
CA SER A 166 0.81 -1.42 13.84
C SER A 166 0.01 -1.04 15.07
N ALA A 167 -1.18 -1.63 15.22
CA ALA A 167 -1.98 -1.57 16.43
C ALA A 167 -2.20 -2.95 17.04
N LEU A 168 -2.19 -3.00 18.37
CA LEU A 168 -2.39 -4.20 19.17
C LEU A 168 -3.82 -4.26 19.72
N PRO A 169 -4.43 -5.44 19.87
CA PRO A 169 -5.71 -5.56 20.56
C PRO A 169 -5.55 -5.19 22.04
N TYR A 170 -6.33 -4.22 22.50
CA TYR A 170 -6.32 -3.70 23.86
C TYR A 170 -6.92 -4.71 24.83
N GLY A 171 -6.30 -4.87 26.00
CA GLY A 171 -6.80 -5.77 27.05
C GLY A 171 -6.67 -7.26 26.72
N VAL A 172 -6.00 -7.63 25.62
CA VAL A 172 -5.76 -9.03 25.25
C VAL A 172 -4.36 -9.45 25.68
N PRO A 173 -4.22 -10.53 26.47
CA PRO A 173 -2.92 -11.07 26.85
C PRO A 173 -2.08 -11.46 25.61
N PRO A 174 -0.75 -11.23 25.62
CA PRO A 174 0.11 -11.48 24.46
C PRO A 174 -0.01 -12.89 23.87
N GLU A 175 -0.21 -13.91 24.71
CA GLU A 175 -0.34 -15.31 24.31
C GLU A 175 -1.63 -15.62 23.52
N LYS A 176 -2.61 -14.71 23.55
CA LYS A 176 -3.87 -14.83 22.79
C LYS A 176 -3.87 -13.99 21.50
N ILE A 177 -2.80 -13.27 21.20
CA ILE A 177 -2.71 -12.43 20.01
C ILE A 177 -2.33 -13.30 18.81
N ILE A 178 -3.15 -13.25 17.77
CA ILE A 178 -2.89 -13.95 16.52
C ILE A 178 -2.01 -13.05 15.63
N ASN A 179 -0.79 -13.50 15.32
CA ASN A 179 0.09 -12.78 14.40
C ASN A 179 -0.41 -12.99 12.96
N GLN A 180 -0.82 -11.90 12.31
CA GLN A 180 -1.08 -11.88 10.86
C GLN A 180 0.04 -11.17 10.12
N ASN A 181 0.13 -11.40 8.81
CA ASN A 181 1.06 -10.72 7.93
C ASN A 181 0.87 -9.21 8.08
N THR A 182 1.85 -8.56 8.71
CA THR A 182 1.92 -7.10 8.80
C THR A 182 2.52 -6.57 7.50
N PHE A 183 2.18 -5.33 7.13
CA PHE A 183 2.88 -4.65 6.04
C PHE A 183 4.38 -4.59 6.37
N THR A 184 5.21 -5.23 5.56
CA THR A 184 6.67 -5.10 5.72
C THR A 184 7.15 -3.92 4.87
N SER A 185 8.08 -3.13 5.38
CA SER A 185 8.67 -2.00 4.65
C SER A 185 9.59 -2.42 3.49
N ASN A 186 9.74 -3.72 3.23
CA ASN A 186 10.71 -4.28 2.30
C ASN A 186 10.01 -5.01 1.14
N GLY A 187 9.22 -4.28 0.35
CA GLY A 187 8.64 -4.78 -0.91
C GLY A 187 9.68 -5.20 -1.97
N SER A 188 10.97 -4.96 -1.76
CA SER A 188 12.03 -5.25 -2.74
C SER A 188 12.74 -6.60 -2.55
N ASN A 189 12.71 -7.21 -1.36
CA ASN A 189 13.55 -8.39 -1.07
C ASN A 189 12.85 -9.72 -1.32
N THR A 190 11.52 -9.77 -1.25
CA THR A 190 10.74 -10.99 -1.53
C THR A 190 10.72 -11.31 -3.03
N ILE A 191 10.67 -10.30 -3.90
CA ILE A 191 10.72 -10.49 -5.35
C ILE A 191 12.06 -11.10 -5.76
N LEU A 192 13.18 -10.64 -5.18
CA LEU A 192 14.50 -11.21 -5.45
C LEU A 192 14.58 -12.68 -5.02
N LEU A 193 14.00 -13.04 -3.87
CA LEU A 193 13.97 -14.42 -3.39
C LEU A 193 13.12 -15.33 -4.28
N TYR A 194 11.95 -14.87 -4.75
CA TYR A 194 11.11 -15.63 -5.67
C TYR A 194 11.76 -15.79 -7.06
N MET A 195 12.45 -14.76 -7.58
CA MET A 195 13.19 -14.89 -8.83
C MET A 195 14.39 -15.85 -8.73
N VAL A 196 15.10 -15.84 -7.60
CA VAL A 196 16.20 -16.79 -7.33
C VAL A 196 15.67 -18.23 -7.18
N LEU A 197 14.55 -18.43 -6.47
CA LEU A 197 13.93 -19.74 -6.35
C LEU A 197 13.39 -20.27 -7.69
N ALA A 198 12.80 -19.40 -8.51
CA ALA A 198 12.30 -19.77 -9.83
C ALA A 198 13.44 -20.19 -10.79
N SER A 199 14.58 -19.48 -10.78
CA SER A 199 15.73 -19.82 -11.62
C SER A 199 16.42 -21.13 -11.19
N LEU A 200 16.45 -21.40 -9.88
CA LEU A 200 16.92 -22.68 -9.32
C LEU A 200 16.01 -23.84 -9.74
N MET A 201 14.68 -23.65 -9.71
CA MET A 201 13.73 -24.69 -10.14
C MET A 201 13.82 -24.99 -11.64
N THR A 202 13.97 -23.98 -12.51
CA THR A 202 14.17 -24.22 -13.95
C THR A 202 15.49 -24.93 -14.25
N SER A 203 16.53 -24.68 -13.46
CA SER A 203 17.83 -25.35 -13.59
C SER A 203 17.77 -26.81 -13.13
N LEU A 204 17.01 -27.11 -12.07
CA LEU A 204 16.76 -28.48 -11.63
C LEU A 204 15.96 -29.28 -12.66
N ILE A 205 14.90 -28.69 -13.22
CA ILE A 205 14.07 -29.37 -14.24
C ILE A 205 14.89 -29.70 -15.49
N SER A 206 15.72 -28.77 -15.97
CA SER A 206 16.59 -29.00 -17.14
C SER A 206 17.65 -30.08 -16.87
N LEU A 207 18.18 -30.15 -15.64
CA LEU A 207 19.07 -31.24 -15.23
C LEU A 207 18.35 -32.61 -15.23
N PHE A 208 17.14 -32.68 -14.68
CA PHE A 208 16.34 -33.91 -14.67
C PHE A 208 15.99 -34.40 -16.08
N VAL A 209 15.57 -33.50 -16.98
CA VAL A 209 15.28 -33.84 -18.38
C VAL A 209 16.53 -34.36 -19.09
N SER A 210 17.69 -33.75 -18.84
CA SER A 210 18.96 -34.18 -19.44
C SER A 210 19.41 -35.55 -18.96
N ILE A 211 19.30 -35.83 -17.65
CA ILE A 211 19.60 -37.14 -17.06
C ILE A 211 18.64 -38.21 -17.61
N PHE A 212 17.35 -37.91 -17.73
CA PHE A 212 16.37 -38.85 -18.25
C PHE A 212 16.61 -39.17 -19.73
N ALA A 213 16.98 -38.16 -20.54
CA ALA A 213 17.34 -38.36 -21.93
C ALA A 213 18.57 -39.29 -22.07
N LEU A 214 19.63 -39.07 -21.28
CA LEU A 214 20.82 -39.92 -21.25
C LEU A 214 20.49 -41.37 -20.88
N ILE A 215 19.72 -41.59 -19.82
CA ILE A 215 19.31 -42.93 -19.37
C ILE A 215 18.45 -43.64 -20.44
N SER A 216 17.57 -42.90 -21.13
CA SER A 216 16.72 -43.47 -22.19
C SER A 216 17.52 -43.87 -23.45
N SER A 217 18.58 -43.13 -23.78
CA SER A 217 19.43 -43.43 -24.94
C SER A 217 20.36 -44.64 -24.72
N GLY A 218 20.74 -44.94 -23.48
CA GLY A 218 21.63 -46.06 -23.14
C GLY A 218 20.98 -47.45 -23.19
N LYS A 219 19.65 -47.54 -23.30
CA LYS A 219 18.91 -48.83 -23.32
C LYS A 219 18.64 -49.39 -24.73
N ARG A 220 19.20 -48.79 -25.80
CA ARG A 220 18.96 -49.22 -27.19
C ARG A 220 20.12 -49.95 -27.87
N SER A 221 21.17 -50.32 -27.14
CA SER A 221 22.26 -51.14 -27.67
C SER A 221 22.38 -52.46 -26.91
N SER A 222 21.49 -53.40 -27.21
CA SER A 222 21.65 -54.84 -26.94
C SER A 222 20.79 -55.63 -27.91
#